data_AF-A0ABD6XR84-F1
#
_entry.id   AF-A0ABD6XR84-F1
#
_cell.length_a   1.000
_cell.length_b   1.000
_cell.length_c   1.000
_cell.angle_alpha   90.00
_cell.angle_beta   90.00
_cell.angle_gamma   90.00
#
_symmetry.space_group_name_H-M   'P 1'
#
loop_
_entity.id
_entity.type
_entity.pdbx_description
1 polymer ?
#
loop_
_entity_poly.entity_id
_entity_poly.type
_entity_poly.pdbx_seq_one_letter_code
_entity_poly.pdbx_strand_id
1 'polypeptide(L)'
;MKSSSSAELCCRVIRGRTIMPQKKVALYQVEFENGRFAVLRINNLLKLQEGDIISRVNEVWSAGPDIIQLSPFEFIDQGESQRYFTEYER
;
A
#
# COMPACT_ATOMS: atom_id res chain seq x y z
N MET A 1 1.82 16.04 -29.63
CA MET A 1 2.75 15.45 -28.64
C MET A 1 2.02 14.30 -27.97
N LYS A 2 2.59 13.08 -27.95
CA LYS A 2 1.97 11.93 -27.28
C LYS A 2 1.96 12.23 -25.78
N SER A 3 0.80 12.51 -25.21
CA SER A 3 0.60 12.53 -23.77
C SER A 3 0.79 11.10 -23.28
N SER A 4 2.03 10.76 -22.93
CA SER A 4 2.33 9.60 -22.09
C SER A 4 1.67 9.88 -20.75
N SER A 5 0.40 9.48 -20.63
CA SER A 5 -0.31 9.41 -19.36
C SER A 5 0.48 8.44 -18.48
N SER A 6 1.42 8.97 -17.69
CA SER A 6 1.99 8.21 -16.59
C SER A 6 0.81 7.72 -15.76
N ALA A 7 0.63 6.41 -15.69
CA ALA A 7 -0.42 5.80 -14.89
C ALA A 7 -0.04 5.99 -13.43
N GLU A 8 -0.33 7.18 -12.91
CA GLU A 8 -0.16 7.52 -11.51
C GLU A 8 -1.21 6.76 -10.71
N LEU A 9 -0.77 6.08 -9.66
CA LEU A 9 -1.66 5.53 -8.65
C LEU A 9 -1.31 6.18 -7.33
N CYS A 10 -2.34 6.56 -6.58
CA CYS A 10 -2.19 7.12 -5.27
C CYS A 10 -3.16 6.40 -4.34
N CYS A 11 -2.70 6.07 -3.14
CA CYS A 11 -3.52 5.51 -2.08
C CYS A 11 -3.15 6.07 -0.72
N ARG A 12 -4.16 6.11 0.15
CA ARG A 12 -4.05 6.56 1.53
C ARG A 12 -4.02 5.37 2.46
N VAL A 13 -3.13 5.41 3.44
CA VAL A 13 -3.07 4.42 4.51
C VAL A 13 -4.26 4.61 5.45
N ILE A 14 -5.03 3.54 5.63
CA ILE A 14 -6.11 3.49 6.63
C ILE A 14 -5.53 3.02 7.96
N ARG A 15 -4.67 2.00 7.93
CA ARG A 15 -3.99 1.45 9.11
C ARG A 15 -2.85 0.54 8.71
N GLY A 16 -1.91 0.35 9.62
CA GLY A 16 -0.75 -0.51 9.42
C GLY A 16 -0.37 -1.31 10.65
N ARG A 17 0.32 -2.44 10.43
CA ARG A 17 0.97 -3.22 11.49
C ARG A 17 2.22 -3.91 10.99
N THR A 18 3.24 -4.05 11.85
CA THR A 18 4.39 -4.89 11.56
C THR A 18 3.98 -6.36 11.70
N ILE A 19 4.25 -7.17 10.68
CA ILE A 19 3.90 -8.59 10.64
C ILE A 19 5.12 -9.50 10.81
N MET A 20 6.27 -9.11 10.26
CA MET A 20 7.54 -9.82 10.49
C MET A 20 8.63 -8.82 10.87
N PRO A 21 8.80 -8.53 12.18
CA PRO A 21 9.77 -7.54 12.66
C PRO A 21 11.21 -7.84 12.21
N GLN A 22 11.62 -9.11 12.29
CA GLN A 22 12.97 -9.56 11.92
C GLN A 22 13.27 -9.35 10.43
N LYS A 23 12.24 -9.50 9.58
CA LYS A 23 12.34 -9.33 8.12
C LYS A 23 11.93 -7.93 7.66
N LYS A 24 11.63 -7.01 8.59
CA LYS A 24 11.22 -5.64 8.30
C LYS A 24 9.99 -5.56 7.39
N VAL A 25 9.03 -6.46 7.61
CA VAL A 25 7.79 -6.51 6.81
C VAL A 25 6.63 -5.93 7.59
N ALA A 26 5.95 -4.97 6.96
CA ALA A 26 4.73 -4.36 7.47
C ALA A 26 3.57 -4.55 6.49
N LEU A 27 2.36 -4.61 7.04
CA LEU A 27 1.11 -4.76 6.33
C LEU A 27 0.31 -3.48 6.48
N TYR A 28 -0.28 -2.99 5.40
CA TYR A 28 -1.08 -1.77 5.37
C TYR A 28 -2.39 -2.00 4.64
N GLN A 29 -3.51 -1.64 5.26
CA GLN A 29 -4.75 -1.47 4.53
C GLN A 29 -4.77 -0.06 3.94
N VAL A 30 -5.10 0.04 2.65
CA VAL A 30 -5.09 1.31 1.93
C VAL A 30 -6.36 1.51 1.11
N GLU A 31 -6.71 2.77 0.85
CA GLU A 31 -7.76 3.20 -0.06
C GLU A 31 -7.12 3.95 -1.23
N PHE A 32 -7.41 3.53 -2.46
CA PHE A 32 -6.97 4.22 -3.67
C PHE A 32 -7.95 5.33 -4.05
N GLU A 33 -7.47 6.34 -4.78
CA GLU A 33 -8.28 7.46 -5.25
C GLU A 33 -9.49 7.06 -6.11
N ASN A 34 -9.44 5.87 -6.71
CA ASN A 34 -10.55 5.30 -7.48
C ASN A 34 -11.61 4.57 -6.61
N GLY A 35 -11.53 4.69 -5.28
CA GLY A 35 -12.46 4.07 -4.32
C GLY A 35 -12.24 2.57 -4.12
N ARG A 36 -11.17 1.97 -4.68
CA ARG A 36 -10.81 0.57 -4.45
C ARG A 36 -9.86 0.45 -3.27
N PHE A 37 -9.86 -0.71 -2.64
CA PHE A 37 -9.03 -0.99 -1.48
C PHE A 37 -7.99 -2.05 -1.81
N ALA A 38 -6.92 -2.09 -1.02
CA ALA A 38 -5.96 -3.19 -1.05
C ALA A 38 -5.33 -3.38 0.32
N VAL A 39 -4.70 -4.55 0.49
CA VAL A 39 -3.79 -4.81 1.61
C VAL A 39 -2.38 -4.94 1.04
N LEU A 40 -1.54 -3.95 1.34
CA LEU A 40 -0.17 -3.87 0.84
C LEU A 40 0.79 -4.49 1.85
N ARG A 41 1.68 -5.35 1.36
CA ARG A 41 2.84 -5.84 2.11
C ARG A 41 4.09 -5.11 1.66
N ILE A 42 4.67 -4.34 2.57
CA ILE A 42 5.85 -3.51 2.33
C ILE A 42 7.06 -4.16 2.99
N ASN A 43 8.09 -4.45 2.21
CA ASN A 43 9.35 -5.04 2.67
C ASN A 43 10.36 -3.96 3.06
N ASN A 44 9.94 -3.01 3.89
CA ASN A 44 10.79 -1.98 4.48
C ASN A 44 10.23 -1.62 5.86
N LEU A 45 11.10 -1.25 6.81
CA LEU A 45 10.73 -0.88 8.19
C LEU A 45 10.09 0.52 8.28
N LEU A 46 9.49 0.99 7.19
CA LEU A 46 8.71 2.22 7.20
C LEU A 46 7.54 2.04 8.16
N LYS A 47 7.30 3.06 8.99
CA LYS A 47 6.18 3.11 9.92
C LYS A 47 5.19 4.15 9.42
N LEU A 48 4.50 3.81 8.32
CA LEU A 48 3.44 4.66 7.80
C LEU A 48 2.29 4.74 8.81
N GLN A 49 1.73 5.92 8.96
CA GLN A 49 0.61 6.24 9.82
C GLN A 49 -0.69 6.31 9.02
N GLU A 50 -1.81 6.28 9.73
CA GLU A 50 -3.11 6.58 9.12
C GLU A 50 -3.08 7.97 8.48
N GLY A 51 -3.58 8.06 7.24
CA GLY A 51 -3.56 9.29 6.44
C GLY A 51 -2.35 9.44 5.53
N ASP A 52 -1.26 8.68 5.74
CA ASP A 52 -0.07 8.74 4.89
C ASP A 52 -0.39 8.32 3.44
N ILE A 53 0.31 8.93 2.49
CA ILE A 53 0.11 8.70 1.06
C ILE A 53 1.23 7.81 0.50
N ILE A 54 0.81 6.79 -0.24
CA ILE A 54 1.66 5.94 -1.05
C ILE A 54 1.32 6.22 -2.52
N SER A 55 2.34 6.48 -3.33
CA SER A 55 2.17 6.79 -4.75
C SER A 55 2.97 5.84 -5.63
N ARG A 56 2.49 5.60 -6.85
CA ARG A 56 3.19 4.90 -7.92
C ARG A 56 3.32 5.85 -9.11
N VAL A 57 4.55 6.17 -9.49
CA VAL A 57 4.85 6.97 -10.68
C VAL A 57 5.85 6.19 -11.53
N ASN A 58 5.53 5.98 -12.82
CA ASN A 58 6.38 5.23 -13.74
C ASN A 58 6.86 3.88 -13.16
N GLU A 59 5.91 3.14 -12.58
CA GLU A 59 6.11 1.84 -11.93
C GLU A 59 6.86 1.82 -10.59
N VAL A 60 7.44 2.94 -10.16
CA VAL A 60 8.14 3.06 -8.88
C VAL A 60 7.15 3.46 -7.79
N TRP A 61 7.14 2.72 -6.69
CA TRP A 61 6.34 3.03 -5.51
C TRP A 61 7.15 3.83 -4.50
N SER A 62 6.52 4.85 -3.91
CA SER A 62 7.11 5.67 -2.86
C SER A 62 6.08 6.06 -1.80
N ALA A 63 6.57 6.32 -0.59
CA ALA A 63 5.82 6.96 0.48
C ALA A 63 6.62 8.19 0.94
N GLY A 64 6.17 9.38 0.58
CA GLY A 64 6.96 10.61 0.74
C GLY A 64 8.31 10.51 0.02
N PRO A 65 9.45 10.76 0.69
CA PRO A 65 10.78 10.68 0.08
C PRO A 65 11.31 9.25 -0.10
N ASP A 66 10.66 8.25 0.51
CA ASP A 66 11.17 6.89 0.58
C ASP A 66 10.63 6.01 -0.55
N ILE A 67 11.53 5.35 -1.28
CA ILE A 67 11.16 4.31 -2.26
C ILE A 67 10.81 3.03 -1.51
N ILE A 68 9.71 2.40 -1.90
CA ILE A 68 9.20 1.20 -1.25
C ILE A 68 9.08 0.04 -2.23
N GLN A 69 9.29 -1.17 -1.71
CA GLN A 69 9.03 -2.39 -2.46
C GLN A 69 7.77 -3.05 -1.93
N LEU A 70 6.75 -3.07 -2.78
CA LEU A 70 5.51 -3.79 -2.52
C LEU A 70 5.63 -5.24 -2.99
N SER A 71 5.00 -6.14 -2.25
CA SER A 71 4.68 -7.46 -2.79
C SER A 71 3.46 -7.38 -3.72
N PRO A 72 3.24 -8.40 -4.57
CA PRO A 72 2.02 -8.45 -5.38
C PRO A 72 0.76 -8.30 -4.51
N PHE A 73 -0.19 -7.54 -5.02
CA PHE A 73 -1.48 -7.28 -4.37
C PHE A 73 -2.57 -7.18 -5.42
N GLU A 74 -3.82 -7.26 -4.97
CA GLU A 74 -5.00 -7.15 -5.80
C GLU A 74 -5.90 -6.03 -5.26
N PHE A 75 -6.70 -5.44 -6.14
CA PHE A 75 -7.76 -4.54 -5.73
C PHE A 75 -8.96 -5.35 -5.26
N ILE A 76 -9.48 -4.99 -4.10
CA ILE A 76 -10.59 -5.64 -3.41
C ILE A 76 -11.53 -4.58 -2.85
N ASP A 77 -12.71 -5.00 -2.39
CA ASP A 77 -13.64 -4.10 -1.73
C ASP A 77 -13.22 -3.76 -0.29
N GLN A 78 -13.91 -2.80 0.32
CA GLN A 78 -13.61 -2.33 1.67
C GLN A 78 -13.75 -3.44 2.72
N GLY A 79 -14.83 -4.23 2.66
CA GLY A 79 -15.09 -5.30 3.62
C GLY A 79 -14.05 -6.41 3.51
N GLU A 80 -13.71 -6.82 2.29
CA GLU A 80 -12.65 -7.79 2.02
C GLU A 80 -11.29 -7.30 2.49
N SER A 81 -10.94 -6.03 2.23
CA SER A 81 -9.68 -5.45 2.69
C SER A 81 -9.57 -5.42 4.22
N GLN A 82 -10.67 -5.14 4.91
CA GLN A 82 -10.73 -5.18 6.37
C GLN A 82 -10.55 -6.61 6.90
N ARG A 83 -11.22 -7.59 6.28
CA ARG A 83 -11.10 -9.01 6.63
C ARG A 83 -9.66 -9.49 6.43
N TYR A 84 -9.12 -9.31 5.24
CA TYR A 84 -7.74 -9.71 4.92
C TYR A 84 -6.72 -9.06 5.84
N PHE A 85 -6.81 -7.75 6.09
CA PHE A 85 -5.89 -7.09 7.02
C PHE A 85 -5.96 -7.69 8.43
N THR A 86 -7.15 -8.05 8.89
CA THR A 86 -7.35 -8.61 10.24
C THR A 86 -6.80 -10.03 10.32
N GLU A 87 -7.13 -10.87 9.33
CA GLU A 87 -6.84 -12.31 9.30
C GLU A 87 -5.44 -12.64 8.78
N TYR A 88 -4.69 -11.66 8.26
CA TYR A 88 -3.33 -11.86 7.78
C TYR A 88 -2.43 -12.45 8.88
N GLU A 89 -2.03 -13.71 8.73
CA GLU A 89 -1.26 -14.51 9.70
C GLU A 89 -2.00 -14.85 11.01
N ARG A 90 -3.29 -15.19 10.92
CA ARG A 90 -3.85 -16.24 11.79
C ARG A 90 -3.44 -17.63 11.33
#